data_AF-A0A441TN58-F1
#
_entry.id   AF-A0A441TN58-F1
#
_cell.length_a   1.000
_cell.length_b   1.000
_cell.length_c   1.000
_cell.angle_alpha   90.00
_cell.angle_beta   90.00
_cell.angle_gamma   90.00
#
_symmetry.space_group_name_H-M   'P 1'
#
loop_
_entity.id
_entity.type
_entity.pdbx_description
1 polymer ?
#
loop_
_entity_poly.entity_id
_entity_poly.type
_entity_poly.pdbx_seq_one_letter_code
_entity_poly.pdbx_strand_id
1 'polypeptide(L)'
;AIGMKTIGKDGPHPLDQYRKVIEVNLIGTFNMIRLVADRAAKLEPLDGGERGVIVNTASVAAYDGQIGQAAYSASKGGVVGMTLP
;
A
#
# COMPACT_ATOMS: atom_id res chain seq x y z
N ALA A 1 -5.49 -8.96 8.00
CA ALA A 1 -4.90 -9.69 6.86
C ALA A 1 -5.04 -11.18 7.13
N ILE A 2 -5.47 -11.96 6.14
CA ILE A 2 -5.45 -13.42 6.27
C ILE A 2 -3.98 -13.82 6.13
N GLY A 3 -3.38 -14.35 7.20
CA GLY A 3 -2.02 -14.84 7.17
C GLY A 3 -1.96 -16.15 6.39
N MET A 4 -1.20 -16.19 5.30
CA MET A 4 -1.06 -17.36 4.44
C MET A 4 0.37 -17.52 3.95
N LYS A 5 0.91 -18.72 4.12
CA LYS A 5 2.28 -19.06 3.70
C LYS A 5 2.34 -19.17 2.18
N THR A 6 3.50 -18.84 1.61
CA THR A 6 3.77 -19.00 0.17
C THR A 6 3.54 -20.44 -0.31
N ILE A 7 3.83 -21.42 0.56
CA ILE A 7 3.51 -22.83 0.40
C ILE A 7 2.93 -23.37 1.71
N GLY A 8 1.79 -24.04 1.62
CA GLY A 8 1.10 -24.72 2.70
C GLY A 8 1.08 -26.23 2.53
N LYS A 9 0.42 -26.93 3.45
CA LYS A 9 0.22 -28.40 3.37
C LYS A 9 -0.60 -28.79 2.14
N ASP A 10 -1.53 -27.92 1.75
CA ASP A 10 -2.49 -28.15 0.65
C ASP A 10 -2.02 -27.55 -0.68
N GLY A 11 -0.75 -27.12 -0.77
CA GLY A 11 -0.16 -26.58 -1.99
C GLY A 11 0.20 -25.08 -1.93
N PRO A 12 0.36 -24.42 -3.09
CA PRO A 12 0.82 -23.04 -3.17
C PRO A 12 -0.22 -22.04 -2.63
N HIS A 13 0.25 -20.87 -2.21
CA HIS A 13 -0.62 -19.74 -1.88
C HIS A 13 -1.57 -19.43 -3.05
N PRO A 14 -2.90 -19.41 -2.87
CA PRO A 14 -3.86 -19.05 -3.90
C PRO A 14 -3.59 -17.63 -4.41
N LEU A 15 -3.41 -17.52 -5.73
CA LEU A 15 -2.98 -16.26 -6.34
C LEU A 15 -4.04 -15.16 -6.25
N ASP A 16 -5.31 -15.53 -6.27
CA ASP A 16 -6.46 -14.63 -6.09
C ASP A 16 -6.42 -13.92 -4.72
N GLN A 17 -6.05 -14.63 -3.65
CA GLN A 17 -5.90 -14.03 -2.33
C GLN A 17 -4.74 -13.03 -2.27
N TYR A 18 -3.60 -13.37 -2.88
CA TYR A 18 -2.47 -12.45 -2.99
C TYR A 18 -2.89 -11.18 -3.75
N ARG A 19 -3.52 -11.35 -4.92
CA ARG A 19 -4.03 -10.24 -5.74
C ARG A 19 -5.01 -9.38 -4.96
N LYS A 20 -5.93 -9.96 -4.20
CA LYS A 20 -6.90 -9.18 -3.42
C LYS A 20 -6.22 -8.28 -2.40
N VAL A 21 -5.16 -8.75 -1.73
CA VAL A 21 -4.41 -7.93 -0.77
C VAL A 21 -3.70 -6.78 -1.47
N ILE A 22 -3.05 -7.03 -2.61
CA ILE A 22 -2.39 -5.99 -3.42
C ILE A 22 -3.40 -4.95 -3.93
N GLU A 23 -4.52 -5.41 -4.47
CA GLU A 23 -5.58 -4.56 -5.01
C GLU A 23 -6.08 -3.56 -3.97
N VAL A 24 -6.36 -4.04 -2.75
CA VAL A 24 -6.87 -3.20 -1.68
C VAL A 24 -5.79 -2.29 -1.11
N ASN A 25 -4.64 -2.84 -0.72
CA ASN A 25 -3.67 -2.12 0.10
C ASN A 25 -2.70 -1.25 -0.70
N LEU A 26 -2.39 -1.61 -1.94
CA LEU A 26 -1.39 -0.91 -2.74
C LEU A 26 -2.06 -0.14 -3.87
N ILE A 27 -2.78 -0.84 -4.74
CA ILE A 27 -3.44 -0.22 -5.90
C ILE A 27 -4.53 0.76 -5.41
N GLY A 28 -5.34 0.36 -4.44
CA GLY A 28 -6.34 1.23 -3.81
C GLY A 28 -5.74 2.51 -3.22
N THR A 29 -4.61 2.39 -2.50
CA THR A 29 -3.88 3.55 -1.97
C THR A 29 -3.37 4.46 -3.08
N PHE A 30 -2.69 3.92 -4.09
CA PHE A 30 -2.24 4.71 -5.25
C PHE A 30 -3.40 5.40 -5.99
N ASN A 31 -4.53 4.70 -6.15
CA ASN A 31 -5.72 5.24 -6.79
C ASN A 31 -6.29 6.44 -6.03
N MET A 32 -6.27 6.41 -4.70
CA MET A 32 -6.67 7.58 -3.90
C MET A 32 -5.64 8.71 -4.00
N ILE A 33 -4.34 8.39 -3.91
CA ILE A 33 -3.26 9.38 -4.05
C ILE A 33 -3.42 10.16 -5.36
N ARG A 34 -3.55 9.49 -6.51
CA ARG A 34 -3.61 10.17 -7.82
C ARG A 34 -4.82 11.10 -7.96
N LEU A 35 -5.98 10.72 -7.40
CA LEU A 35 -7.21 11.52 -7.49
C LEU A 35 -7.14 12.73 -6.56
N VAL A 36 -6.65 12.53 -5.33
CA VAL A 36 -6.47 13.62 -4.37
C VAL A 36 -5.40 14.60 -4.84
N ALA A 37 -4.27 14.10 -5.37
CA ALA A 37 -3.20 14.95 -5.90
C ALA A 37 -3.67 15.82 -7.07
N ASP A 38 -4.40 15.26 -8.05
CA ASP A 38 -4.98 16.04 -9.15
C ASP A 38 -5.92 17.14 -8.66
N ARG A 39 -6.76 16.84 -7.65
CA ARG A 39 -7.66 17.84 -7.07
C ARG A 39 -6.90 18.91 -6.28
N ALA A 40 -5.91 18.50 -5.50
CA ALA A 40 -5.09 19.38 -4.66
C ALA A 40 -4.25 20.34 -5.51
N ALA A 41 -3.69 19.88 -6.62
CA ALA A 41 -2.92 20.72 -7.54
C ALA A 41 -3.70 21.93 -8.09
N LYS A 42 -5.04 21.87 -8.07
CA LYS A 42 -5.97 22.91 -8.53
C LYS A 42 -6.51 23.80 -7.40
N LEU A 43 -6.04 23.61 -6.16
CA LEU A 43 -6.41 24.47 -5.03
C LEU A 43 -5.50 25.70 -4.98
N GLU A 44 -6.03 26.77 -4.40
CA GLU A 44 -5.21 27.90 -3.99
C GLU A 44 -4.17 27.44 -2.96
N PRO A 45 -2.93 27.93 -3.04
CA PRO A 45 -1.90 27.58 -2.07
C PRO A 45 -2.28 28.10 -0.67
N LEU A 46 -1.87 27.34 0.35
CA LEU A 46 -1.89 27.79 1.74
C LEU A 46 -0.79 28.84 1.96
N ASP A 47 -0.75 29.47 3.15
CA ASP A 47 0.23 30.51 3.51
C ASP A 47 1.70 30.07 3.32
N GLY A 48 1.97 28.75 3.33
CA GLY A 48 3.29 28.15 3.08
C GLY A 48 3.58 27.76 1.63
N GLY A 49 2.70 28.06 0.68
CA GLY A 49 2.84 27.69 -0.74
C GLY A 49 2.43 26.25 -1.09
N GLU A 50 2.28 25.39 -0.10
CA GLU A 50 1.76 24.02 -0.26
C GLU A 50 0.26 24.02 -0.59
N ARG A 51 -0.21 22.95 -1.24
CA ARG A 51 -1.63 22.75 -1.58
C ARG A 51 -2.30 21.61 -0.82
N GLY A 52 -1.56 20.95 0.07
CA GLY A 52 -2.06 19.86 0.90
C GLY A 52 -0.98 18.83 1.23
N VAL A 53 -1.37 17.86 2.06
CA VAL A 53 -0.52 16.76 2.52
C VAL A 53 -1.25 15.44 2.34
N ILE A 54 -0.54 14.39 1.91
CA ILE A 54 -1.05 13.02 1.86
C ILE A 54 -0.24 12.18 2.83
N VAL A 55 -0.94 11.52 3.77
CA VAL A 55 -0.34 10.61 4.74
C VAL A 55 -0.78 9.19 4.42
N ASN A 56 0.17 8.34 4.04
CA ASN A 56 -0.08 6.94 3.74
C ASN A 56 0.20 6.04 4.95
N THR A 57 -0.69 5.10 5.23
CA THR A 57 -0.49 4.11 6.31
C THR A 57 0.19 2.85 5.78
N ALA A 58 1.50 2.74 6.03
CA ALA A 58 2.27 1.52 5.78
C ALA A 58 2.17 0.53 6.97
N SER A 59 3.25 -0.18 7.28
CA SER A 59 3.40 -1.05 8.45
C SER A 59 4.88 -1.40 8.64
N VAL A 60 5.29 -1.76 9.86
CA VAL A 60 6.61 -2.39 10.11
C VAL A 60 6.81 -3.66 9.27
N ALA A 61 5.71 -4.35 8.94
CA ALA A 61 5.72 -5.52 8.05
C ALA A 61 6.28 -5.24 6.64
N ALA A 62 6.43 -3.97 6.25
CA ALA A 62 7.12 -3.55 5.02
C ALA A 62 8.63 -3.83 5.07
N TYR A 63 9.22 -3.81 6.26
CA TYR A 63 10.65 -3.98 6.49
C TYR A 63 10.97 -5.32 7.16
N ASP A 64 10.14 -5.73 8.12
CA ASP A 64 10.28 -6.98 8.86
C ASP A 64 9.00 -7.82 8.73
N GLY A 65 8.87 -8.46 7.57
CA GLY A 65 7.70 -9.27 7.24
C GLY A 65 7.67 -10.59 8.01
N GLN A 66 6.51 -10.94 8.57
CA GLN A 66 6.34 -12.20 9.29
C GLN A 66 6.01 -13.37 8.35
N ILE A 67 6.33 -14.60 8.78
CA ILE A 67 5.92 -15.82 8.08
C ILE A 67 4.41 -15.81 7.87
N GLY A 68 3.99 -16.04 6.63
CA GLY A 68 2.57 -16.01 6.25
C GLY A 68 2.05 -14.61 5.89
N GLN A 69 2.88 -13.59 5.84
CA GLN A 69 2.45 -12.23 5.48
C GLN A 69 2.99 -11.74 4.15
N ALA A 70 3.44 -12.62 3.25
CA ALA A 70 4.07 -12.23 1.98
C ALA A 70 3.25 -11.19 1.19
N ALA A 71 1.93 -11.41 1.03
CA ALA A 71 1.06 -10.45 0.34
C ALA A 71 0.92 -9.12 1.10
N TYR A 72 0.82 -9.18 2.43
CA TYR A 72 0.68 -7.99 3.27
C TYR A 72 1.97 -7.17 3.30
N SER A 73 3.11 -7.81 3.57
CA SER A 73 4.44 -7.21 3.52
C SER A 73 4.74 -6.60 2.16
N ALA A 74 4.45 -7.31 1.06
CA ALA A 74 4.61 -6.75 -0.29
C ALA A 74 3.75 -5.51 -0.49
N SER A 75 2.48 -5.55 -0.10
CA SER A 75 1.59 -4.39 -0.23
C SER A 75 2.07 -3.18 0.58
N LYS A 76 2.57 -3.40 1.80
CA LYS A 76 3.06 -2.32 2.68
C LYS A 76 4.44 -1.82 2.27
N GLY A 77 5.29 -2.70 1.74
CA GLY A 77 6.55 -2.33 1.09
C GLY A 77 6.32 -1.43 -0.12
N GLY A 78 5.31 -1.73 -0.94
CA GLY A 78 4.89 -0.84 -2.02
C GLY A 78 4.45 0.54 -1.53
N VAL A 79 3.66 0.61 -0.44
CA VAL A 79 3.24 1.89 0.16
C VAL A 79 4.44 2.70 0.69
N VAL A 80 5.42 2.04 1.33
CA VAL A 80 6.68 2.67 1.72
C VAL A 80 7.41 3.21 0.50
N GLY A 81 7.58 2.39 -0.54
CA GLY A 81 8.28 2.75 -1.77
C GLY A 81 7.64 3.91 -2.54
N MET A 82 6.33 4.13 -2.39
CA MET A 82 5.64 5.30 -2.96
C MET A 82 5.83 6.59 -2.15
N THR A 83 6.24 6.50 -0.88
CA THR A 83 6.24 7.63 0.06
C THR A 83 7.66 8.18 0.34
N LEU A 84 8.69 7.35 0.14
CA LEU A 84 10.09 7.80 0.28
C LEU A 84 10.55 8.59 -0.97
N PRO A 85 11.43 9.59 -0.79
CA PRO A 85 11.86 10.52 -1.83
C PRO A 85 12.64 9.86 -2.97
#